data_AF-A0A8T7E440-F1
#
_entry.id   AF-A0A8T7E440-F1
#
_cell.length_a   1.000
_cell.length_b   1.000
_cell.length_c   1.000
_cell.angle_alpha   90.00
_cell.angle_beta   90.00
_cell.angle_gamma   90.00
#
_symmetry.space_group_name_H-M   'P 1'
#
loop_
_entity.id
_entity.type
_entity.pdbx_description
1 polymer ?
#
loop_
_entity_poly.entity_id
_entity_poly.type
_entity_poly.pdbx_seq_one_letter_code
_entity_poly.pdbx_strand_id
1 'polypeptide(L)'
;MPTTPIFKARTVRTAGRLIAAGLRALLIGPLLAGSLTVSAQVDEDRLGAWYMLFWSAPFEDSRWGLQGDIQHRNWDLGGDLEQLLLRGGVTYRPAFADVLLTLGYGNITSEAFGADDRETDEDRIYQEALWSQKFGARLFLRHRFRFEQRWVENQDFRTRFRYNLFVDVPLNRNDLAPGAVYASFYNELFINGQRDIGGGRRVDIFDRNRTYLALGYSAWPGLKLQFGYMLQMTDDVEKGQLQLSLHQSF
;
A
#
# COMPACT_ATOMS: atom_id res chain seq x y z
N MET A 1 -42.31 64.02 -1.22
CA MET A 1 -43.22 64.19 -0.06
C MET A 1 -44.49 64.88 -0.56
N PRO A 2 -45.66 64.58 0.00
CA PRO A 2 -46.53 63.42 -0.21
C PRO A 2 -47.70 63.75 -1.16
N THR A 3 -48.49 62.74 -1.57
CA THR A 3 -49.95 62.64 -1.30
C THR A 3 -50.55 61.48 -2.10
N THR A 4 -50.87 60.41 -1.40
CA THR A 4 -51.92 59.44 -1.78
C THR A 4 -53.28 60.13 -1.67
N PRO A 5 -54.31 59.65 -2.40
CA PRO A 5 -55.37 58.95 -1.68
C PRO A 5 -55.90 57.69 -2.39
N ILE A 6 -56.68 56.95 -1.61
CA ILE A 6 -57.10 55.55 -1.79
C ILE A 6 -58.58 55.51 -2.25
N PHE A 7 -58.97 54.36 -2.82
CA PHE A 7 -60.29 53.70 -2.87
C PHE A 7 -61.17 53.90 -4.12
N LYS A 8 -61.38 52.80 -4.88
CA LYS A 8 -62.56 51.93 -4.73
C LYS A 8 -62.50 50.71 -5.65
N ALA A 9 -62.80 49.55 -5.08
CA ALA A 9 -63.05 48.30 -5.78
C ALA A 9 -64.44 48.31 -6.44
N ARG A 10 -64.57 47.65 -7.60
CA ARG A 10 -65.86 47.16 -8.11
C ARG A 10 -65.69 45.84 -8.83
N THR A 11 -66.30 44.82 -8.26
CA THR A 11 -66.47 43.46 -8.78
C THR A 11 -67.51 43.46 -9.89
N VAL A 12 -67.24 42.80 -11.03
CA VAL A 12 -68.28 42.22 -11.89
C VAL A 12 -67.82 40.82 -12.28
N ARG A 13 -68.59 39.82 -11.84
CA ARG A 13 -68.55 38.44 -12.32
C ARG A 13 -69.29 38.38 -13.65
N THR A 14 -68.73 37.70 -14.63
CA THR A 14 -69.53 37.08 -15.70
C THR A 14 -68.99 35.68 -15.96
N ALA A 15 -69.86 34.70 -15.76
CA ALA A 15 -69.64 33.31 -16.07
C ALA A 15 -69.83 33.07 -17.57
N GLY A 16 -68.98 32.24 -18.17
CA GLY A 16 -69.11 31.78 -19.55
C GLY A 16 -68.32 30.48 -19.71
N ARG A 17 -69.01 29.35 -19.58
CA ARG A 17 -68.53 28.01 -19.92
C ARG A 17 -68.15 27.97 -21.40
N LEU A 18 -67.11 27.23 -21.77
CA LEU A 18 -67.11 26.38 -22.98
C LEU A 18 -66.01 25.31 -22.90
N ILE A 19 -66.38 24.17 -23.45
CA ILE A 19 -65.83 22.82 -23.36
C ILE A 19 -64.77 22.60 -24.44
N ALA A 20 -63.65 21.94 -24.09
CA ALA A 20 -62.86 21.03 -24.94
C ALA A 20 -61.71 20.46 -24.07
N ALA A 21 -61.76 19.22 -23.59
CA ALA A 21 -61.40 17.98 -24.29
C ALA A 21 -59.99 18.04 -24.92
N GLY A 22 -59.03 17.30 -24.37
CA GLY A 22 -57.80 17.00 -25.10
C GLY A 22 -56.56 16.65 -24.28
N LEU A 23 -56.42 15.35 -24.02
CA LEU A 23 -55.16 14.59 -24.08
C LEU A 23 -54.05 14.81 -23.03
N ARG A 24 -53.82 13.71 -22.30
CA ARG A 24 -52.61 13.40 -21.54
C ARG A 24 -51.36 13.52 -22.41
N ALA A 25 -50.34 14.20 -21.91
CA ALA A 25 -48.96 13.98 -22.32
C ALA A 25 -48.10 13.83 -21.07
N LEU A 26 -48.00 12.58 -20.62
CA LEU A 26 -46.99 12.14 -19.66
C LEU A 26 -45.66 12.10 -20.43
N LEU A 27 -44.82 13.13 -20.26
CA LEU A 27 -43.46 13.11 -20.80
C LEU A 27 -42.61 12.18 -19.93
N ILE A 28 -42.60 10.90 -20.30
CA ILE A 28 -41.55 9.97 -19.90
C ILE A 28 -40.33 10.32 -20.77
N GLY A 29 -39.43 11.12 -20.23
CA GLY A 29 -38.09 11.29 -20.82
C GLY A 29 -37.31 9.97 -20.68
N PRO A 30 -36.55 9.55 -21.69
CA PRO A 30 -35.69 8.38 -21.55
C PRO A 30 -34.59 8.73 -20.55
N LEU A 31 -34.59 8.04 -19.39
CA LEU A 31 -33.44 7.98 -18.50
C LEU A 31 -32.31 7.32 -19.31
N LEU A 32 -31.38 8.13 -19.80
CA LEU A 32 -30.07 7.65 -20.24
C LEU A 32 -29.39 7.05 -19.00
N ALA A 33 -29.56 5.74 -18.81
CA ALA A 33 -28.76 4.96 -17.90
C ALA A 33 -27.34 4.92 -18.45
N GLY A 34 -26.56 5.97 -18.20
CA GLY A 34 -25.13 5.90 -18.27
C GLY A 34 -24.69 4.86 -17.25
N SER A 35 -24.08 3.78 -17.71
CA SER A 35 -23.40 2.83 -16.82
C SER A 35 -22.32 3.60 -16.07
N LEU A 36 -22.63 4.05 -14.86
CA LEU A 36 -21.62 4.46 -13.90
C LEU A 36 -20.87 3.18 -13.54
N THR A 37 -19.70 3.00 -14.13
CA THR A 37 -18.71 2.07 -13.59
C THR A 37 -18.32 2.63 -12.22
N VAL A 38 -18.98 2.16 -11.17
CA VAL A 38 -18.53 2.33 -9.80
C VAL A 38 -17.25 1.51 -9.70
N SER A 39 -16.09 2.16 -9.83
CA SER A 39 -14.85 1.55 -9.37
C SER A 39 -14.95 1.48 -7.85
N ALA A 40 -14.73 0.31 -7.26
CA ALA A 40 -14.56 0.21 -5.82
C ALA A 40 -13.46 1.19 -5.40
N GLN A 41 -13.82 2.19 -4.60
CA GLN A 41 -12.84 3.11 -4.02
C GLN A 41 -12.25 2.42 -2.79
N VAL A 42 -10.93 2.49 -2.64
CA VAL A 42 -10.26 1.98 -1.45
C VAL A 42 -10.82 2.72 -0.25
N ASP A 43 -11.36 1.98 0.71
CA ASP A 43 -11.79 2.55 1.98
C ASP A 43 -10.55 2.84 2.83
N GLU A 44 -10.20 4.12 2.95
CA GLU A 44 -9.04 4.61 3.70
C GLU A 44 -9.21 4.42 5.21
N ASP A 45 -10.45 4.49 5.69
CA ASP A 45 -10.81 4.34 7.10
C ASP A 45 -10.77 2.87 7.56
N ARG A 46 -10.85 1.92 6.60
CA ARG A 46 -10.77 0.49 6.90
C ARG A 46 -9.33 0.09 7.22
N LEU A 47 -9.08 -0.41 8.43
CA LEU A 47 -7.77 -0.91 8.83
C LEU A 47 -7.45 -2.24 8.13
N GLY A 48 -6.36 -2.28 7.36
CA GLY A 48 -5.85 -3.52 6.76
C GLY A 48 -4.87 -4.27 7.66
N ALA A 49 -4.48 -5.48 7.25
CA ALA A 49 -3.54 -6.31 8.00
C ALA A 49 -2.59 -7.11 7.09
N TRP A 50 -1.31 -7.11 7.44
CA TRP A 50 -0.26 -7.84 6.74
C TRP A 50 0.38 -8.89 7.64
N TYR A 51 0.43 -10.12 7.14
CA TYR A 51 1.02 -11.28 7.78
C TYR A 51 2.25 -11.70 6.99
N MET A 52 3.42 -11.64 7.62
CA MET A 52 4.69 -11.75 6.90
C MET A 52 5.63 -12.76 7.56
N LEU A 53 6.24 -13.59 6.73
CA LEU A 53 7.35 -14.47 7.09
C LEU A 53 8.58 -14.05 6.30
N PHE A 54 9.62 -13.59 6.98
CA PHE A 54 10.93 -13.31 6.41
C PHE A 54 11.91 -14.39 6.85
N TRP A 55 12.75 -14.86 5.93
CA TRP A 55 13.78 -15.84 6.24
C TRP A 55 15.12 -15.53 5.57
N SER A 56 16.20 -15.93 6.23
CA SER A 56 17.57 -15.88 5.69
C SER A 56 18.35 -17.11 6.08
N ALA A 57 19.18 -17.61 5.17
CA ALA A 57 20.03 -18.79 5.37
C ALA A 57 21.42 -18.50 4.77
N PRO A 58 22.36 -17.90 5.53
CA PRO A 58 23.76 -17.84 5.13
C PRO A 58 24.33 -19.27 5.00
N PHE A 59 25.19 -19.50 4.01
CA PHE A 59 25.87 -20.79 3.89
C PHE A 59 27.12 -20.82 4.78
N GLU A 60 27.33 -21.93 5.47
CA GLU A 60 28.51 -22.16 6.29
C GLU A 60 29.79 -22.03 5.45
N ASP A 61 30.84 -21.44 6.04
CA ASP A 61 32.16 -21.21 5.42
C ASP A 61 32.11 -20.52 4.04
N SER A 62 31.07 -19.71 3.80
CA SER A 62 30.83 -19.06 2.52
C SER A 62 30.42 -17.59 2.69
N ARG A 63 30.66 -16.81 1.63
CA ARG A 63 30.15 -15.44 1.51
C ARG A 63 28.78 -15.38 0.87
N TRP A 64 28.22 -16.53 0.50
CA TRP A 64 26.92 -16.67 -0.14
C TRP A 64 25.85 -17.13 0.85
N GLY A 65 24.59 -16.94 0.49
CA GLY A 65 23.44 -17.47 1.21
C GLY A 65 22.16 -17.24 0.45
N LEU A 66 21.03 -17.55 1.06
CA LEU A 66 19.70 -17.31 0.53
C LEU A 66 18.90 -16.41 1.47
N GLN A 67 17.93 -15.69 0.91
CA GLN A 67 16.90 -15.02 1.69
C GLN A 67 15.59 -15.02 0.92
N GLY A 68 14.48 -14.80 1.63
CA GLY A 68 13.18 -14.67 1.01
C GLY A 68 12.11 -14.23 1.98
N ASP A 69 10.91 -14.05 1.44
CA ASP A 69 9.74 -13.78 2.25
C ASP A 69 8.43 -14.20 1.58
N ILE A 70 7.45 -14.49 2.43
CA ILE A 70 6.06 -14.77 2.08
C ILE A 70 5.23 -13.73 2.80
N GLN A 71 4.38 -13.01 2.08
CA GLN A 71 3.49 -12.02 2.67
C GLN A 71 2.07 -12.22 2.17
N HIS A 72 1.15 -12.35 3.12
CA HIS A 72 -0.28 -12.33 2.88
C HIS A 72 -0.81 -11.02 3.43
N ARG A 73 -1.33 -10.16 2.56
CA ARG A 73 -1.76 -8.80 2.88
C ARG A 73 -3.22 -8.65 2.54
N ASN A 74 -3.98 -8.06 3.43
CA ASN A 74 -5.41 -7.86 3.27
C ASN A 74 -5.77 -6.37 3.32
N TRP A 75 -6.82 -6.02 2.57
CA TRP A 75 -7.43 -4.69 2.60
C TRP A 75 -8.10 -4.39 3.95
N ASP A 76 -8.45 -5.46 4.67
CA ASP A 76 -9.02 -5.47 6.01
C ASP A 76 -8.20 -6.36 6.97
N LEU A 77 -8.70 -6.62 8.17
CA LEU A 77 -8.01 -7.48 9.13
C LEU A 77 -7.91 -8.95 8.67
N GLY A 78 -8.72 -9.37 7.69
CA GLY A 78 -8.95 -10.77 7.34
C GLY A 78 -10.11 -10.94 6.38
N GLY A 79 -9.88 -11.59 5.23
CA GLY A 79 -10.94 -12.05 4.32
C GLY A 79 -11.01 -11.33 2.98
N ASP A 80 -10.37 -10.16 2.85
CA ASP A 80 -10.27 -9.41 1.58
C ASP A 80 -8.79 -9.26 1.20
N LEU A 81 -8.31 -10.06 0.23
CA LEU A 81 -6.91 -10.10 -0.14
C LEU A 81 -6.51 -8.80 -0.85
N GLU A 82 -5.44 -8.16 -0.38
CA GLU A 82 -4.80 -7.04 -1.08
C GLU A 82 -3.71 -7.59 -2.00
N GLN A 83 -2.76 -8.33 -1.42
CA GLN A 83 -1.65 -8.92 -2.15
C GLN A 83 -1.13 -10.20 -1.49
N LEU A 84 -0.83 -11.18 -2.33
CA LEU A 84 0.03 -12.31 -1.97
C LEU A 84 1.40 -12.09 -2.62
N LEU A 85 2.47 -12.06 -1.80
CA LEU A 85 3.84 -11.87 -2.28
C LEU A 85 4.70 -13.07 -1.91
N LEU A 86 5.38 -13.62 -2.91
CA LEU A 86 6.39 -14.67 -2.74
C LEU A 86 7.70 -14.16 -3.32
N ARG A 87 8.76 -14.11 -2.50
CA ARG A 87 10.07 -13.61 -2.93
C ARG A 87 11.20 -14.48 -2.42
N GLY A 88 12.23 -14.58 -3.22
CA GLY A 88 13.47 -15.29 -2.89
C GLY A 88 14.65 -14.70 -3.63
N GLY A 89 15.85 -14.86 -3.09
CA GLY A 89 17.05 -14.37 -3.73
C GLY A 89 18.33 -14.98 -3.19
N VAL A 90 19.36 -14.91 -4.01
CA VAL A 90 20.73 -15.26 -3.65
C VAL A 90 21.39 -14.03 -3.04
N THR A 91 22.09 -14.24 -1.94
CA THR A 91 22.78 -13.19 -1.20
C THR A 91 24.29 -13.36 -1.27
N TYR A 92 25.03 -12.25 -1.24
CA TYR A 92 26.49 -12.22 -1.23
C TYR A 92 27.00 -11.13 -0.27
N ARG A 93 27.98 -11.47 0.57
CA ARG A 93 28.70 -10.52 1.44
C ARG A 93 30.12 -10.30 0.90
N PRO A 94 30.44 -9.14 0.30
CA PRO A 94 31.79 -8.88 -0.17
C PRO A 94 32.81 -8.85 0.99
N ALA A 95 34.03 -9.34 0.78
CA ALA A 95 35.05 -9.37 1.83
C ALA A 95 35.57 -7.99 2.26
N PHE A 96 35.38 -6.97 1.41
CA PHE A 96 35.92 -5.62 1.60
C PHE A 96 34.90 -4.63 2.19
N ALA A 97 33.65 -5.05 2.40
CA ALA A 97 32.58 -4.16 2.87
C ALA A 97 31.53 -4.92 3.69
N ASP A 98 31.04 -4.30 4.77
CA ASP A 98 29.95 -4.84 5.59
C ASP A 98 28.59 -4.55 4.96
N VAL A 99 28.35 -5.14 3.79
CA VAL A 99 27.11 -5.00 3.02
C VAL A 99 26.61 -6.36 2.57
N LEU A 100 25.31 -6.60 2.67
CA LEU A 100 24.65 -7.76 2.10
C LEU A 100 24.03 -7.37 0.76
N LEU A 101 24.56 -7.94 -0.31
CA LEU A 101 24.01 -7.80 -1.65
C LEU A 101 23.02 -8.94 -1.90
N THR A 102 21.92 -8.66 -2.60
CA THR A 102 20.93 -9.67 -3.01
C THR A 102 20.53 -9.48 -4.46
N LEU A 103 20.49 -10.58 -5.21
CA LEU A 103 19.78 -10.67 -6.47
C LEU A 103 18.59 -11.61 -6.26
N GLY A 104 17.37 -11.10 -6.44
CA GLY A 104 16.16 -11.85 -6.15
C GLY A 104 15.10 -11.74 -7.22
N TYR A 105 14.14 -12.65 -7.10
CA TYR A 105 12.93 -12.73 -7.89
C TYR A 105 11.73 -12.69 -6.94
N GLY A 106 10.65 -12.08 -7.40
CA GLY A 106 9.40 -12.02 -6.68
C GLY A 106 8.23 -12.17 -7.62
N ASN A 107 7.22 -12.91 -7.17
CA ASN A 107 5.92 -12.99 -7.79
C ASN A 107 4.89 -12.38 -6.83
N ILE A 108 4.03 -11.52 -7.35
CA ILE A 108 3.02 -10.79 -6.60
C ILE A 108 1.69 -10.93 -7.31
N THR A 109 0.72 -11.51 -6.63
CA THR A 109 -0.68 -11.49 -7.01
C THR A 109 -1.37 -10.37 -6.24
N SER A 110 -2.12 -9.51 -6.93
CA SER A 110 -2.89 -8.43 -6.32
C SER A 110 -4.37 -8.56 -6.67
N GLU A 111 -5.25 -8.40 -5.69
CA GLU A 111 -6.70 -8.43 -5.88
C GLU A 111 -7.30 -7.03 -5.66
N ALA A 112 -8.36 -6.74 -6.39
CA ALA A 112 -9.10 -5.49 -6.25
C ALA A 112 -9.84 -5.45 -4.90
N PHE A 113 -10.06 -4.25 -4.37
CA PHE A 113 -10.76 -4.08 -3.10
C PHE A 113 -12.23 -4.51 -3.20
N GLY A 114 -12.71 -5.29 -2.22
CA GLY A 114 -14.12 -5.63 -2.06
C GLY A 114 -14.55 -6.86 -2.87
N ALA A 115 -15.77 -6.84 -3.41
CA ALA A 115 -16.34 -7.99 -4.13
C ALA A 115 -15.87 -8.10 -5.60
N ASP A 116 -14.87 -7.31 -5.98
CA ASP A 116 -14.31 -7.29 -7.33
C ASP A 116 -13.29 -8.42 -7.46
N ASP A 117 -13.50 -9.30 -8.44
CA ASP A 117 -12.66 -10.49 -8.68
C ASP A 117 -11.47 -10.22 -9.59
N ARG A 118 -11.20 -8.95 -9.93
CA ARG A 118 -10.03 -8.60 -10.75
C ARG A 118 -8.75 -8.85 -9.99
N GLU A 119 -8.03 -9.84 -10.49
CA GLU A 119 -6.67 -10.18 -10.11
C GLU A 119 -5.67 -9.57 -11.09
N THR A 120 -4.48 -9.24 -10.61
CA THR A 120 -3.36 -8.81 -11.45
C THR A 120 -2.07 -9.45 -10.96
N ASP A 121 -1.37 -10.14 -11.86
CA ASP A 121 -0.08 -10.73 -11.56
C ASP A 121 1.08 -9.77 -11.88
N GLU A 122 2.14 -9.88 -11.09
CA GLU A 122 3.36 -9.13 -11.29
C GLU A 122 4.60 -9.96 -10.97
N ASP A 123 5.50 -10.02 -11.95
CA ASP A 123 6.85 -10.53 -11.77
C ASP A 123 7.83 -9.39 -11.51
N ARG A 124 8.78 -9.63 -10.60
CA ARG A 124 9.86 -8.70 -10.28
C ARG A 124 11.20 -9.40 -10.26
N ILE A 125 12.18 -8.79 -10.89
CA ILE A 125 13.59 -9.03 -10.58
C ILE A 125 14.07 -7.84 -9.75
N TYR A 126 14.81 -8.09 -8.68
CA TYR A 126 15.33 -7.01 -7.84
C TYR A 126 16.78 -7.21 -7.45
N GLN A 127 17.49 -6.10 -7.38
CA GLN A 127 18.83 -6.00 -6.81
C GLN A 127 18.74 -5.18 -5.53
N GLU A 128 19.37 -5.66 -4.47
CA GLU A 128 19.32 -5.02 -3.17
C GLU A 128 20.70 -4.94 -2.52
N ALA A 129 20.95 -3.83 -1.83
CA ALA A 129 22.08 -3.63 -0.94
C ALA A 129 21.56 -3.28 0.46
N LEU A 130 21.86 -4.12 1.44
CA LEU A 130 21.54 -3.92 2.84
C LEU A 130 22.83 -3.63 3.62
N TRP A 131 22.93 -2.42 4.14
CA TRP A 131 24.05 -1.96 4.96
C TRP A 131 23.60 -1.79 6.41
N SER A 132 24.28 -2.45 7.33
CA SER A 132 23.94 -2.40 8.76
C SER A 132 24.96 -1.57 9.53
N GLN A 133 24.50 -0.79 10.49
CA GLN A 133 25.32 0.03 11.36
C GLN A 133 24.83 -0.09 12.80
N LYS A 134 25.76 -0.04 13.74
CA LYS A 134 25.46 0.07 15.16
C LYS A 134 26.01 1.39 15.69
N PHE A 135 25.12 2.25 16.18
CA PHE A 135 25.50 3.51 16.82
C PHE A 135 25.39 3.39 18.34
N GLY A 136 26.51 3.63 19.02
CA GLY A 136 26.59 3.45 20.47
C GLY A 136 26.23 2.03 20.91
N ALA A 137 25.67 1.91 22.10
CA ALA A 137 25.39 0.60 22.69
C ALA A 137 24.10 -0.06 22.16
N ARG A 138 23.06 0.73 21.81
CA ARG A 138 21.68 0.23 21.68
C ARG A 138 20.97 0.58 20.38
N LEU A 139 21.57 1.39 19.50
CA LEU A 139 20.89 1.87 18.30
C LEU A 139 21.37 1.07 17.07
N PHE A 140 20.49 0.25 16.50
CA PHE A 140 20.78 -0.58 15.33
C PHE A 140 20.11 0.01 14.09
N LEU A 141 20.89 0.45 13.12
CA LEU A 141 20.41 1.01 11.86
C LEU A 141 20.64 0.04 10.73
N ARG A 142 19.68 -0.05 9.81
CA ARG A 142 19.89 -0.75 8.53
C ARG A 142 19.38 0.13 7.40
N HIS A 143 20.22 0.33 6.40
CA HIS A 143 19.90 1.03 5.17
C HIS A 143 19.72 -0.01 4.08
N ARG A 144 18.57 0.00 3.40
CA ARG A 144 18.29 -0.93 2.31
C ARG A 144 17.95 -0.16 1.05
N PHE A 145 18.79 -0.30 0.05
CA PHE A 145 18.55 0.20 -1.30
C PHE A 145 18.08 -0.95 -2.15
N ARG A 146 17.00 -0.76 -2.90
CA ARG A 146 16.50 -1.77 -3.83
C ARG A 146 16.15 -1.15 -5.16
N PHE A 147 16.61 -1.80 -6.23
CA PHE A 147 16.22 -1.50 -7.60
C PHE A 147 15.40 -2.68 -8.12
N GLU A 148 14.26 -2.41 -8.72
CA GLU A 148 13.29 -3.41 -9.16
C GLU A 148 12.98 -3.23 -10.64
N GLN A 149 13.04 -4.32 -11.39
CA GLN A 149 12.49 -4.49 -12.72
C GLN A 149 11.13 -5.17 -12.59
N ARG A 150 10.08 -4.59 -13.16
CA ARG A 150 8.69 -4.96 -12.89
C ARG A 150 7.96 -5.26 -14.19
N TRP A 151 7.33 -6.42 -14.25
CA TRP A 151 6.42 -6.85 -15.30
C TRP A 151 5.05 -7.06 -14.67
N VAL A 152 4.22 -6.02 -14.73
CA VAL A 152 2.84 -6.07 -14.25
C VAL A 152 1.98 -6.47 -15.43
N GLU A 153 1.04 -7.37 -15.21
CA GLU A 153 0.08 -7.77 -16.23
C GLU A 153 -0.62 -6.55 -16.83
N ASN A 154 -0.80 -6.56 -18.15
CA ASN A 154 -1.46 -5.49 -18.91
C ASN A 154 -0.79 -4.10 -18.76
N GLN A 155 0.50 -4.03 -18.43
CA GLN A 155 1.32 -2.82 -18.41
C GLN A 155 2.63 -3.02 -19.15
N ASP A 156 3.20 -1.92 -19.66
CA ASP A 156 4.57 -1.93 -20.15
C ASP A 156 5.56 -2.12 -18.99
N PHE A 157 6.73 -2.65 -19.34
CA PHE A 157 7.85 -2.81 -18.43
C PHE A 157 8.17 -1.50 -17.70
N ARG A 158 8.39 -1.59 -16.38
CA ARG A 158 8.79 -0.43 -15.59
C ARG A 158 9.81 -0.78 -14.52
N THR A 159 10.49 0.25 -14.04
CA THR A 159 11.49 0.15 -12.98
C THR A 159 11.09 0.95 -11.76
N ARG A 160 11.56 0.52 -10.58
CA ARG A 160 11.31 1.21 -9.31
C ARG A 160 12.55 1.23 -8.43
N PHE A 161 12.82 2.36 -7.80
CA PHE A 161 13.82 2.53 -6.75
C PHE A 161 13.15 2.59 -5.40
N ARG A 162 13.79 1.97 -4.40
CA ARG A 162 13.32 1.98 -3.02
C ARG A 162 14.48 2.23 -2.08
N TYR A 163 14.21 3.03 -1.05
CA TYR A 163 15.11 3.21 0.08
C TYR A 163 14.34 2.97 1.37
N ASN A 164 14.86 2.07 2.20
CA ASN A 164 14.30 1.76 3.51
C ASN A 164 15.35 2.04 4.59
N LEU A 165 14.97 2.86 5.57
CA LEU A 165 15.72 3.02 6.82
C LEU A 165 15.02 2.22 7.91
N PHE A 166 15.72 1.25 8.49
CA PHE A 166 15.27 0.52 9.68
C PHE A 166 16.03 1.02 10.91
N VAL A 167 15.32 1.14 12.03
CA VAL A 167 15.88 1.49 13.33
C VAL A 167 15.31 0.53 14.37
N ASP A 168 16.17 -0.24 15.02
CA ASP A 168 15.81 -1.13 16.11
C ASP A 168 16.49 -0.66 17.42
N VAL A 169 15.71 -0.51 18.49
CA VAL A 169 16.17 -0.07 19.81
C VAL A 169 15.73 -1.07 20.87
N PRO A 170 16.64 -1.89 21.44
CA PRO A 170 16.32 -2.73 22.58
C PRO A 170 15.89 -1.90 23.79
N LEU A 171 14.78 -2.28 24.42
CA LEU A 171 14.16 -1.56 25.51
C LEU A 171 14.60 -2.10 26.88
N ASN A 172 14.68 -3.43 27.01
CA ASN A 172 15.00 -4.12 28.26
C ASN A 172 16.48 -4.52 28.42
N ARG A 173 17.29 -4.39 27.37
CA ARG A 173 18.72 -4.77 27.37
C ARG A 173 19.54 -3.97 26.35
N ASN A 174 20.80 -4.36 26.10
CA ASN A 174 21.73 -3.62 25.21
C ASN A 174 21.98 -4.28 23.84
N ASP A 175 21.34 -5.42 23.57
CA ASP A 175 21.45 -6.16 22.32
C ASP A 175 20.09 -6.68 21.87
N LEU A 176 20.03 -7.30 20.69
CA LEU A 176 18.84 -7.96 20.15
C LEU A 176 18.90 -9.48 20.36
N ALA A 177 19.63 -9.95 21.37
CA ALA A 177 19.76 -11.36 21.71
C ALA A 177 18.44 -11.95 22.24
N PRO A 178 18.29 -13.28 22.35
CA PRO A 178 17.06 -13.91 22.85
C PRO A 178 16.61 -13.31 24.20
N GLY A 179 15.32 -12.99 24.31
CA GLY A 179 14.70 -12.27 25.42
C GLY A 179 14.71 -10.73 25.26
N ALA A 180 15.28 -10.17 24.18
CA ALA A 180 15.18 -8.74 23.90
C ALA A 180 13.75 -8.34 23.54
N VAL A 181 13.21 -7.35 24.25
CA VAL A 181 12.05 -6.57 23.81
C VAL A 181 12.60 -5.29 23.21
N TYR A 182 12.19 -4.94 21.99
CA TYR A 182 12.74 -3.81 21.27
C TYR A 182 11.66 -2.99 20.56
N ALA A 183 11.86 -1.69 20.43
CA ALA A 183 11.08 -0.86 19.53
C ALA A 183 11.69 -0.98 18.12
N SER A 184 10.84 -1.16 17.11
CA SER A 184 11.26 -1.18 15.71
C SER A 184 10.55 -0.05 14.97
N PHE A 185 11.31 0.69 14.19
CA PHE A 185 10.82 1.73 13.31
C PHE A 185 11.36 1.50 11.92
N TYR A 186 10.55 1.78 10.90
CA TYR A 186 11.10 1.98 9.58
C TYR A 186 10.39 3.10 8.81
N ASN A 187 11.13 3.72 7.90
CA ASN A 187 10.58 4.53 6.82
C ASN A 187 11.04 3.99 5.46
N GLU A 188 10.11 3.79 4.53
CA GLU A 188 10.41 3.28 3.18
C GLU A 188 9.84 4.20 2.10
N LEU A 189 10.72 4.73 1.25
CA LEU A 189 10.37 5.57 0.11
C LEU A 189 10.43 4.77 -1.18
N PHE A 190 9.46 5.00 -2.07
CA PHE A 190 9.34 4.34 -3.37
C PHE A 190 9.25 5.39 -4.48
N ILE A 191 10.08 5.23 -5.52
CA ILE A 191 10.16 6.14 -6.66
C ILE A 191 10.13 5.33 -7.96
N ASN A 192 9.22 5.66 -8.88
CA ASN A 192 9.17 5.03 -10.20
C ASN A 192 10.30 5.57 -11.09
N GLY A 193 11.14 4.67 -11.59
CA GLY A 193 12.22 4.97 -12.53
C GLY A 193 11.72 5.08 -13.99
N GLN A 194 10.66 4.35 -14.33
CA GLN A 194 9.92 4.46 -15.58
C GLN A 194 8.44 4.69 -15.29
N ARG A 195 7.84 5.62 -16.02
CA ARG A 195 6.50 6.12 -15.74
C ARG A 195 5.47 5.76 -16.79
N ASP A 196 5.89 5.58 -18.05
CA ASP A 196 4.99 5.12 -19.10
C ASP A 196 4.71 3.64 -18.88
N ILE A 197 3.43 3.28 -18.85
CA ILE A 197 2.96 1.91 -18.63
C ILE A 197 2.09 1.41 -19.79
N GLY A 198 2.20 2.05 -20.95
CA GLY A 198 1.51 1.66 -22.17
C GLY A 198 0.07 2.15 -22.27
N GLY A 199 -0.44 2.23 -23.50
CA GLY A 199 -1.81 2.67 -23.79
C GLY A 199 -2.07 4.13 -23.42
N GLY A 200 -1.04 4.98 -23.39
CA GLY A 200 -1.14 6.40 -23.00
C GLY A 200 -1.29 6.63 -21.49
N ARG A 201 -1.20 5.59 -20.67
CA ARG A 201 -1.29 5.66 -19.21
C ARG A 201 0.09 5.90 -18.61
N ARG A 202 0.14 6.63 -17.49
CA ARG A 202 1.39 6.89 -16.77
C ARG A 202 1.19 6.76 -15.26
N VAL A 203 2.26 6.44 -14.56
CA VAL A 203 2.35 6.53 -13.10
C VAL A 203 3.19 7.73 -12.67
N ASP A 204 2.99 8.15 -11.43
CA ASP A 204 3.72 9.27 -10.85
C ASP A 204 5.14 8.90 -10.46
N ILE A 205 5.98 9.93 -10.32
CA ILE A 205 7.38 9.74 -9.91
C ILE A 205 7.41 9.19 -8.49
N PHE A 206 6.63 9.79 -7.59
CA PHE A 206 6.39 9.27 -6.27
C PHE A 206 5.40 8.10 -6.39
N ASP A 207 5.76 6.92 -5.87
CA ASP A 207 4.86 5.78 -5.78
C ASP A 207 4.18 5.78 -4.41
N ARG A 208 4.99 5.77 -3.34
CA ARG A 208 4.51 5.79 -1.96
C ARG A 208 5.62 6.06 -0.94
N ASN A 209 5.20 6.40 0.27
CA ASN A 209 6.00 6.31 1.49
C ASN A 209 5.32 5.38 2.50
N ARG A 210 6.10 4.66 3.29
CA ARG A 210 5.61 3.81 4.38
C ARG A 210 6.32 4.17 5.66
N THR A 211 5.57 4.51 6.70
CA THR A 211 6.10 4.76 8.04
C THR A 211 5.56 3.72 9.00
N TYR A 212 6.44 3.02 9.70
CA TYR A 212 6.09 1.90 10.57
C TYR A 212 6.68 2.06 11.95
N LEU A 213 5.88 1.67 12.95
CA LEU A 213 6.28 1.58 14.35
C LEU A 213 5.76 0.28 14.95
N ALA A 214 6.62 -0.44 15.65
CA ALA A 214 6.30 -1.73 16.23
C ALA A 214 7.01 -2.04 17.53
N LEU A 215 6.44 -3.00 18.24
CA LEU A 215 7.10 -3.74 19.30
C LEU A 215 7.62 -5.07 18.74
N GLY A 216 8.89 -5.35 19.00
CA GLY A 216 9.55 -6.58 18.60
C GLY A 216 10.01 -7.40 19.80
N TYR A 217 10.09 -8.71 19.61
CA TYR A 217 10.60 -9.67 20.59
C TYR A 217 11.55 -10.67 19.92
N SER A 218 12.80 -10.72 20.41
CA SER A 218 13.75 -11.76 20.02
C SER A 218 13.45 -13.03 20.81
N ALA A 219 12.71 -13.96 20.21
CA ALA A 219 12.21 -15.12 20.91
C ALA A 219 13.28 -16.21 21.10
N TRP A 220 14.05 -16.51 20.05
CA TRP A 220 15.07 -17.56 20.03
C TRP A 220 16.29 -17.10 19.22
N PRO A 221 17.44 -17.80 19.27
CA PRO A 221 18.53 -17.54 18.33
C PRO A 221 18.00 -17.56 16.90
N GLY A 222 18.22 -16.47 16.16
CA GLY A 222 17.72 -16.31 14.79
C GLY A 222 16.24 -15.98 14.63
N LEU A 223 15.39 -16.14 15.66
CA LEU A 223 13.94 -15.92 15.56
C LEU A 223 13.49 -14.64 16.26
N LYS A 224 12.84 -13.76 15.49
CA LYS A 224 12.23 -12.52 16.00
C LYS A 224 10.79 -12.39 15.54
N LEU A 225 9.97 -11.81 16.40
CA LEU A 225 8.58 -11.45 16.16
C LEU A 225 8.47 -9.93 16.17
N GLN A 226 7.66 -9.35 15.30
CA GLN A 226 7.25 -7.96 15.42
C GLN A 226 5.76 -7.80 15.18
N PHE A 227 5.14 -6.95 15.99
CA PHE A 227 3.76 -6.51 15.82
C PHE A 227 3.70 -4.99 15.89
N GLY A 228 3.07 -4.37 14.91
CA GLY A 228 2.99 -2.91 14.86
C GLY A 228 2.03 -2.37 13.82
N TYR A 229 2.12 -1.06 13.63
CA TYR A 229 1.26 -0.30 12.75
C TYR A 229 2.09 0.42 11.70
N MET A 230 1.63 0.37 10.46
CA MET A 230 2.22 1.03 9.32
C MET A 230 1.22 1.96 8.66
N LEU A 231 1.67 3.18 8.39
CA LEU A 231 0.96 4.15 7.58
C LEU A 231 1.56 4.16 6.18
N GLN A 232 0.74 3.82 5.18
CA GLN A 232 1.12 3.90 3.77
C GLN A 232 0.49 5.15 3.17
N MET A 233 1.32 6.00 2.59
CA MET A 233 0.92 7.24 1.95
C MET A 233 1.29 7.20 0.47
N THR A 234 0.33 7.46 -0.42
CA THR A 234 0.53 7.75 -1.85
C THR A 234 0.16 9.22 -2.11
N ASP A 235 0.15 9.66 -3.38
CA ASP A 235 -0.33 11.01 -3.72
C ASP A 235 -1.84 11.18 -3.46
N ASP A 236 -2.61 10.09 -3.54
CA ASP A 236 -4.07 10.12 -3.47
C ASP A 236 -4.65 9.57 -2.16
N VAL A 237 -3.94 8.64 -1.50
CA VAL A 237 -4.49 7.80 -0.43
C VAL A 237 -3.52 7.69 0.74
N GLU A 238 -4.03 7.80 1.95
CA GLU A 238 -3.31 7.45 3.18
C GLU A 238 -4.06 6.33 3.92
N LYS A 239 -3.41 5.19 4.17
CA LYS A 239 -4.06 4.02 4.77
C LYS A 239 -3.23 3.37 5.87
N GLY A 240 -3.90 3.05 6.97
CA GLY A 240 -3.37 2.28 8.08
C GLY A 240 -3.35 0.77 7.83
N GLN A 241 -2.29 0.12 8.27
CA GLN A 241 -2.09 -1.32 8.14
C GLN A 241 -1.48 -1.88 9.43
N LEU A 242 -2.13 -2.86 10.05
CA LEU A 242 -1.48 -3.67 11.07
C LEU A 242 -0.48 -4.62 10.42
N GLN A 243 0.64 -4.87 11.08
CA GLN A 243 1.64 -5.81 10.61
C GLN A 243 1.99 -6.78 11.71
N LEU A 244 1.92 -8.08 11.37
CA LEU A 244 2.48 -9.16 12.14
C LEU A 244 3.57 -9.82 11.29
N SER A 245 4.80 -9.83 11.81
CA SER A 245 5.93 -10.41 11.09
C SER A 245 6.76 -11.37 11.93
N LEU A 246 7.15 -12.48 11.30
CA LEU A 246 8.12 -13.44 11.79
C LEU A 246 9.40 -13.29 10.97
N HIS A 247 10.55 -13.24 11.64
CA HIS A 247 11.87 -13.13 11.01
C HIS A 247 12.73 -14.29 11.52
N GLN A 248 13.10 -15.21 10.62
CA GLN A 248 13.92 -16.38 10.94
C GLN A 248 15.25 -16.32 10.21
N SER A 249 16.36 -16.33 10.94
CA SER A 249 17.68 -16.63 10.39
C SER A 249 18.05 -18.06 10.76
N PHE A 250 18.39 -18.86 9.75
CA PHE A 250 19.01 -20.18 9.92
C PHE A 250 20.52 -20.05 10.09
#